data_AF-A0AAV5NRN7-F1
#
_entry.id   AF-A0AAV5NRN7-F1
#
_cell.length_a   1.000
_cell.length_b   1.000
_cell.length_c   1.000
_cell.angle_alpha   90.00
_cell.angle_beta   90.00
_cell.angle_gamma   90.00
#
_symmetry.space_group_name_H-M   'P 1'
#
loop_
_entity.id
_entity.type
_entity.pdbx_description
1 polymer ?
#
loop_
_entity_poly.entity_id
_entity_poly.type
_entity_poly.pdbx_seq_one_letter_code
_entity_poly.pdbx_strand_id
1 'polypeptide(L)'
;MVSINPLGEELMCDAVTHSAFDHFSMVCKKRFRQSLEQDLFHVLLLFSEQGKPIGYCSYWTDIVDSERYSGCPVFFYQIHYVFIQPEYRGKKYSVLMAKRVVCKMLEELRSRRDVAAFCDKSVYTSNEGNAYGRHIRNWLSCTKQLPFV
;
A
#
# COMPACT_ATOMS: atom_id res chain seq x y z
N MET A 1 -3.51 -10.77 1.88
CA MET A 1 -4.48 -9.79 1.35
C MET A 1 -5.28 -9.21 2.52
N VAL A 2 -5.68 -7.93 2.45
CA VAL A 2 -6.52 -7.27 3.46
C VAL A 2 -7.65 -6.56 2.74
N SER A 3 -8.86 -6.63 3.27
CA SER A 3 -10.05 -5.99 2.71
C SER A 3 -10.61 -4.99 3.72
N ILE A 4 -10.95 -3.77 3.29
CA ILE A 4 -11.56 -2.75 4.15
C ILE A 4 -12.80 -2.13 3.51
N ASN A 5 -13.71 -1.63 4.34
CA ASN A 5 -14.86 -0.83 3.93
C ASN A 5 -14.53 0.69 3.92
N PRO A 6 -15.48 1.58 3.53
CA PRO A 6 -15.25 3.02 3.52
C PRO A 6 -15.04 3.66 4.90
N LEU A 7 -15.35 2.94 5.98
CA LEU A 7 -15.09 3.35 7.37
C LEU A 7 -13.69 2.93 7.85
N GLY A 8 -12.98 2.11 7.06
CA GLY A 8 -11.67 1.57 7.41
C GLY A 8 -11.71 0.28 8.22
N GLU A 9 -12.89 -0.29 8.41
CA GLU A 9 -13.07 -1.55 9.13
C GLU A 9 -12.65 -2.71 8.24
N GLU A 10 -11.99 -3.70 8.83
CA GLU A 10 -11.58 -4.91 8.11
C GLU A 10 -12.80 -5.77 7.78
N LEU A 11 -12.83 -6.27 6.54
CA LEU A 11 -13.84 -7.17 6.05
C LEU A 11 -13.27 -8.57 5.93
N MET A 12 -14.01 -9.56 6.43
CA MET A 12 -13.77 -10.97 6.10
C MET A 12 -14.32 -11.21 4.68
N CYS A 13 -13.53 -10.88 3.68
CA CYS A 13 -13.89 -11.07 2.28
C CYS A 13 -12.71 -11.67 1.52
N ASP A 14 -12.88 -12.94 1.13
CA ASP A 14 -11.82 -13.76 0.53
C ASP A 14 -12.02 -13.93 -0.99
N ALA A 15 -13.16 -13.51 -1.53
CA ALA A 15 -13.60 -13.85 -2.88
C ALA A 15 -13.51 -12.68 -3.87
N VAL A 16 -12.34 -12.06 -4.01
CA VAL A 16 -12.08 -11.15 -5.14
C VAL A 16 -11.46 -11.90 -6.29
N THR A 17 -12.15 -11.91 -7.42
CA THR A 17 -11.66 -12.54 -8.65
C THR A 17 -10.59 -11.68 -9.32
N HIS A 18 -9.72 -12.31 -10.12
CA HIS A 18 -8.73 -11.61 -10.96
C HIS A 18 -9.35 -10.58 -11.94
N SER A 19 -10.67 -10.67 -12.15
CA SER A 19 -11.43 -9.80 -13.05
C SER A 19 -12.06 -8.57 -12.39
N ALA A 20 -11.89 -8.38 -11.07
CA ALA A 20 -12.55 -7.31 -10.31
C ALA A 20 -12.32 -5.89 -10.88
N PHE A 21 -11.20 -5.67 -11.58
CA PHE A 21 -10.84 -4.39 -12.18
C PHE A 21 -10.61 -4.45 -13.70
N ASP A 22 -11.13 -5.49 -14.38
CA ASP A 22 -10.90 -5.70 -15.82
C ASP A 22 -11.51 -4.61 -16.73
N HIS A 23 -12.55 -3.91 -16.25
CA HIS A 23 -13.32 -2.93 -17.01
C HIS A 23 -12.74 -1.50 -16.99
N PHE A 24 -11.62 -1.28 -16.29
CA PHE A 24 -10.98 0.03 -16.22
C PHE A 24 -9.87 0.13 -17.27
N SER A 25 -8.67 0.57 -16.90
CA SER A 25 -7.55 0.67 -17.83
C SER A 25 -6.79 -0.66 -17.96
N MET A 26 -6.17 -0.88 -19.12
CA MET A 26 -5.28 -2.02 -19.35
C MET A 26 -4.15 -2.08 -18.31
N VAL A 27 -3.64 -0.92 -17.88
CA VAL A 27 -2.62 -0.80 -16.84
C VAL A 27 -3.17 -1.28 -15.49
N CYS A 28 -4.35 -0.80 -15.09
CA CYS A 28 -4.99 -1.19 -13.83
C CYS A 28 -5.24 -2.69 -13.76
N LYS A 29 -5.81 -3.25 -14.84
CA LYS A 29 -6.04 -4.69 -15.01
C LYS A 29 -4.75 -5.49 -14.87
N LYS A 30 -3.71 -5.13 -15.62
CA LYS A 30 -2.42 -5.85 -15.62
C LYS A 30 -1.77 -5.81 -14.23
N ARG A 31 -1.76 -4.64 -13.58
CA ARG A 31 -1.15 -4.45 -12.25
C ARG A 31 -1.89 -5.21 -11.17
N PHE A 32 -3.22 -5.26 -11.23
CA PHE A 32 -4.02 -5.99 -10.26
C PHE A 32 -3.76 -7.50 -10.36
N ARG A 33 -3.83 -8.07 -11.56
CA ARG A 33 -3.55 -9.50 -11.78
C ARG A 33 -2.15 -9.87 -11.33
N GLN A 34 -1.15 -9.06 -11.72
CA GLN A 34 0.23 -9.26 -11.27
C GLN A 34 0.35 -9.27 -9.75
N SER A 35 -0.39 -8.41 -9.04
CA SER A 35 -0.36 -8.36 -7.57
C SER A 35 -1.02 -9.55 -6.88
N LEU A 36 -1.90 -10.28 -7.57
CA LEU A 36 -2.51 -11.51 -7.04
C LEU A 36 -1.71 -12.77 -7.41
N GLU A 37 -1.04 -12.76 -8.56
CA GLU A 37 -0.26 -13.89 -9.07
C GLU A 37 1.16 -13.95 -8.49
N GLN A 38 1.69 -12.84 -7.97
CA GLN A 38 3.02 -12.79 -7.37
C GLN A 38 2.91 -12.70 -5.85
N ASP A 39 3.38 -13.75 -5.15
CA ASP A 39 3.34 -13.87 -3.69
C ASP A 39 4.10 -12.78 -2.92
N LEU A 40 4.90 -11.97 -3.63
CA LEU A 40 5.67 -10.88 -3.04
C LEU A 40 4.82 -9.65 -2.67
N PHE A 41 3.61 -9.51 -3.22
CA PHE A 41 2.80 -8.31 -3.01
C PHE A 41 1.79 -8.49 -1.88
N HIS A 42 1.80 -7.52 -0.96
CA HIS A 42 0.66 -7.23 -0.12
C HIS A 42 -0.39 -6.49 -0.93
N VAL A 43 -1.64 -6.94 -0.84
CA VAL A 43 -2.80 -6.30 -1.50
C VAL A 43 -3.80 -5.84 -0.45
N LEU A 44 -4.12 -4.55 -0.48
CA LEU A 44 -5.22 -3.92 0.24
C LEU A 44 -6.35 -3.63 -0.74
N LEU A 45 -7.54 -4.18 -0.49
CA LEU A 45 -8.76 -3.93 -1.25
C LEU A 45 -9.68 -2.96 -0.49
N LEU A 46 -10.29 -2.03 -1.21
CA LEU A 46 -11.34 -1.16 -0.70
C LEU A 46 -12.67 -1.57 -1.31
N PHE A 47 -13.65 -1.85 -0.47
CA PHE A 47 -15.01 -2.19 -0.87
C PHE A 47 -15.97 -1.03 -0.60
N SER A 48 -17.04 -0.94 -1.40
CA SER A 48 -18.18 -0.09 -1.09
C SER A 48 -19.02 -0.68 0.03
N GLU A 49 -19.96 0.10 0.58
CA GLU A 49 -20.95 -0.39 1.55
C GLU A 49 -21.81 -1.53 1.00
N GLN A 50 -21.97 -1.61 -0.33
CA GLN A 50 -22.69 -2.68 -1.03
C GLN A 50 -21.80 -3.91 -1.31
N GLY A 51 -20.58 -3.97 -0.75
CA GLY A 51 -19.67 -5.10 -0.91
C GLY A 51 -19.04 -5.20 -2.31
N LYS A 52 -18.98 -4.12 -3.09
CA LYS A 52 -18.31 -4.11 -4.40
C LYS A 52 -16.87 -3.61 -4.27
N PRO A 53 -15.87 -4.21 -4.94
CA PRO A 53 -14.51 -3.68 -4.94
C PRO A 53 -14.47 -2.35 -5.70
N ILE A 54 -14.02 -1.28 -5.04
CA ILE A 54 -13.98 0.10 -5.58
C ILE A 54 -12.57 0.70 -5.63
N GLY A 55 -11.58 0.01 -5.08
CA GLY A 55 -10.18 0.41 -5.17
C GLY A 55 -9.25 -0.66 -4.62
N TYR A 56 -7.96 -0.53 -4.93
CA TYR A 56 -6.93 -1.37 -4.35
C TYR A 56 -5.58 -0.65 -4.28
N CYS A 57 -4.74 -1.11 -3.36
CA CYS A 57 -3.33 -0.77 -3.28
C CYS A 57 -2.52 -2.05 -3.21
N SER A 58 -1.55 -2.19 -4.10
CA SER A 58 -0.56 -3.27 -4.06
C SER A 58 0.79 -2.69 -3.66
N TYR A 59 1.47 -3.33 -2.73
CA TYR A 59 2.75 -2.89 -2.21
C TYR A 59 3.60 -4.08 -1.77
N TRP A 60 4.91 -3.86 -1.67
CA TRP A 60 5.87 -4.83 -1.19
C TRP A 60 6.69 -4.19 -0.07
N THR A 61 7.07 -5.00 0.92
CA THR A 61 7.95 -4.60 2.03
C THR A 61 9.05 -5.64 2.20
N ASP A 62 10.20 -5.18 2.70
CA ASP A 62 11.30 -6.06 3.08
C ASP A 62 12.18 -5.37 4.14
N ILE A 63 13.00 -6.14 4.83
CA ILE A 63 14.05 -5.62 5.69
C ILE A 63 15.38 -6.16 5.18
N VAL A 64 16.20 -5.26 4.65
CA VAL A 64 17.49 -5.63 4.06
C VAL A 64 18.61 -4.85 4.75
N ASP A 65 19.78 -5.48 4.82
CA ASP A 65 20.98 -4.83 5.31
C ASP A 65 21.49 -3.82 4.27
N SER A 66 21.84 -2.62 4.73
CA SER A 66 22.29 -1.54 3.85
C SER A 66 23.71 -1.14 4.19
N GLU A 67 24.66 -1.49 3.33
CA GLU A 67 26.06 -1.03 3.44
C GLU A 67 26.15 0.50 3.46
N ARG A 68 25.26 1.18 2.73
CA ARG A 68 25.18 2.65 2.67
C ARG A 68 24.70 3.27 3.98
N TYR A 69 24.05 2.50 4.84
CA TYR A 69 23.55 2.94 6.14
C TYR A 69 24.31 2.25 7.28
N SER A 70 25.64 2.24 7.17
CA SER A 70 26.55 1.69 8.18
C SER A 70 26.31 0.20 8.49
N GLY A 71 25.79 -0.57 7.52
CA GLY A 71 25.45 -1.97 7.71
C GLY A 71 24.22 -2.20 8.58
N CYS A 72 23.44 -1.16 8.90
CA CYS A 72 22.21 -1.31 9.67
C CYS A 72 21.04 -1.76 8.77
N PRO A 73 20.11 -2.59 9.29
CA PRO A 73 18.90 -2.97 8.59
C PRO A 73 18.02 -1.76 8.27
N VAL A 74 17.49 -1.74 7.05
CA VAL A 74 16.57 -0.69 6.56
C VAL A 74 15.27 -1.35 6.16
N PHE A 75 14.14 -0.73 6.52
CA PHE A 75 12.82 -1.18 6.10
C PHE A 75 12.50 -0.59 4.74
N PHE A 76 12.50 -1.46 3.73
CA PHE A 76 12.15 -1.13 2.37
C PHE A 76 10.65 -1.25 2.19
N TYR A 77 10.07 -0.29 1.47
CA TYR A 77 8.74 -0.47 0.91
C TYR A 77 8.65 0.08 -0.51
N GLN A 78 7.78 -0.53 -1.29
CA GLN A 78 7.46 -0.10 -2.65
C GLN A 78 5.96 -0.18 -2.87
N ILE A 79 5.33 0.97 -3.10
CA ILE A 79 3.96 1.06 -3.61
C ILE A 79 4.01 0.73 -5.10
N HIS A 80 3.50 -0.45 -5.44
CA HIS A 80 3.50 -0.95 -6.81
C HIS A 80 2.39 -0.30 -7.64
N TYR A 81 1.18 -0.21 -7.08
CA TYR A 81 0.06 0.43 -7.75
C TYR A 81 -1.05 0.80 -6.77
N VAL A 82 -1.66 1.97 -6.97
CA VAL A 82 -2.86 2.41 -6.25
C VAL A 82 -3.93 2.82 -7.24
N PHE A 83 -5.16 2.37 -7.01
CA PHE A 83 -6.30 2.69 -7.84
C PHE A 83 -7.56 2.86 -7.01
N ILE A 84 -8.34 3.87 -7.38
CA ILE A 84 -9.71 4.08 -6.91
C ILE A 84 -10.55 4.38 -8.14
N GLN A 85 -11.70 3.73 -8.23
CA GLN A 85 -12.69 3.94 -9.28
C GLN A 85 -13.07 5.44 -9.37
N PRO A 86 -13.16 6.02 -10.59
CA PRO A 86 -13.36 7.45 -10.78
C PRO A 86 -14.49 8.07 -9.95
N GLU A 87 -15.65 7.42 -9.87
CA GLU A 87 -16.86 7.85 -9.16
C GLU A 87 -16.73 7.81 -7.63
N TYR A 88 -15.67 7.19 -7.10
CA TYR A 88 -15.36 7.15 -5.67
C TYR A 88 -14.18 8.06 -5.29
N ARG A 89 -13.60 8.80 -6.26
CA ARG A 89 -12.53 9.78 -5.99
C ARG A 89 -13.07 11.02 -5.28
N GLY A 90 -12.17 11.79 -4.66
CA GLY A 90 -12.54 12.97 -3.86
C GLY A 90 -13.09 12.67 -2.46
N LYS A 91 -13.38 11.39 -2.15
CA LYS A 91 -13.93 10.94 -0.85
C LYS A 91 -12.90 10.61 0.22
N LYS A 92 -11.63 11.05 0.04
CA LYS A 92 -10.49 10.76 0.93
C LYS A 92 -10.18 9.27 1.13
N TYR A 93 -10.70 8.37 0.29
CA TYR A 93 -10.40 6.94 0.38
C TYR A 93 -8.93 6.59 0.15
N SER A 94 -8.21 7.37 -0.67
CA SER A 94 -6.76 7.21 -0.83
C SER A 94 -6.02 7.44 0.49
N VAL A 95 -6.43 8.45 1.26
CA VAL A 95 -5.90 8.75 2.59
C VAL A 95 -6.21 7.59 3.54
N LEU A 96 -7.45 7.09 3.56
CA LEU A 96 -7.84 5.94 4.36
C LEU A 96 -6.98 4.69 4.04
N MET A 97 -6.81 4.38 2.77
CA MET A 97 -6.02 3.24 2.32
C MET A 97 -4.55 3.39 2.70
N ALA A 98 -3.95 4.57 2.48
CA ALA A 98 -2.57 4.83 2.87
C ALA A 98 -2.38 4.68 4.39
N LYS A 99 -3.35 5.11 5.21
CA LYS A 99 -3.28 4.93 6.67
C LYS A 99 -3.26 3.45 7.03
N ARG A 100 -4.09 2.64 6.37
CA ARG A 100 -4.15 1.20 6.60
C ARG A 100 -2.87 0.48 6.17
N VAL A 101 -2.30 0.86 5.03
CA VAL A 101 -0.99 0.36 4.57
C VAL A 101 0.10 0.67 5.60
N VAL A 102 0.14 1.91 6.09
CA VAL A 102 1.11 2.31 7.13
C VAL A 102 0.92 1.51 8.42
N CYS A 103 -0.32 1.26 8.86
CA CYS A 103 -0.56 0.40 10.02
C CYS A 103 0.04 -1.00 9.82
N LYS A 104 -0.11 -1.61 8.65
CA LYS A 104 0.47 -2.93 8.33
C LYS A 104 2.00 -2.91 8.35
N MET A 105 2.61 -1.91 7.73
CA MET A 105 4.07 -1.71 7.77
C MET A 105 4.59 -1.56 9.22
N LEU A 106 3.87 -0.82 10.06
CA LEU A 106 4.24 -0.64 11.46
C LEU A 106 4.00 -1.89 12.31
N GLU A 107 3.00 -2.71 11.98
CA GLU A 107 2.77 -4.03 12.58
C GLU A 107 3.95 -4.97 12.30
N GLU A 108 4.44 -5.03 11.05
CA GLU A 108 5.65 -5.80 10.68
C GLU A 108 6.90 -5.33 11.44
N LEU A 109 6.98 -4.02 11.70
CA LEU A 109 8.08 -3.40 12.42
C LEU A 109 7.95 -3.42 13.94
N ARG A 110 6.87 -3.98 14.49
CA ARG A 110 6.58 -3.93 15.94
C ARG A 110 7.68 -4.62 16.75
N SER A 111 8.17 -5.76 16.28
CA SER A 111 9.24 -6.53 16.94
C SER A 111 10.66 -6.17 16.45
N ARG A 112 10.78 -5.44 15.34
CA ARG A 112 12.07 -5.05 14.72
C ARG A 112 12.55 -3.70 15.21
N ARG A 113 13.30 -3.73 16.33
CA ARG A 113 13.93 -2.55 16.95
C ARG A 113 15.29 -2.18 16.35
N ASP A 114 15.87 -3.11 15.60
CA ASP A 114 17.15 -3.02 14.90
C ASP A 114 17.09 -2.22 13.60
N VAL A 115 15.88 -2.06 13.02
CA VAL A 115 15.67 -1.25 11.82
C VAL A 115 15.97 0.21 12.10
N ALA A 116 16.91 0.77 11.34
CA ALA A 116 17.46 2.10 11.58
C ALA A 116 16.95 3.17 10.62
N ALA A 117 16.34 2.80 9.48
CA ALA A 117 15.77 3.75 8.52
C ALA A 117 14.62 3.14 7.72
N PHE A 118 13.87 4.01 7.04
CA PHE A 118 12.92 3.66 5.98
C PHE A 118 13.53 3.91 4.60
N CYS A 119 13.23 3.08 3.60
CA CYS A 119 13.57 3.33 2.20
C CYS A 119 12.33 3.20 1.32
N ASP A 120 11.93 4.31 0.68
CA ASP A 120 10.84 4.33 -0.30
C ASP A 120 11.41 4.02 -1.69
N LYS A 121 11.07 2.85 -2.26
CA LYS A 121 11.46 2.45 -3.62
C LYS A 121 10.34 2.61 -4.64
N SER A 122 9.27 3.30 -4.27
CA SER A 122 8.14 3.54 -5.16
C SER A 122 8.53 4.50 -6.28
N VAL A 123 8.05 4.22 -7.49
CA VAL A 123 8.19 5.11 -8.65
C VAL A 123 6.84 5.72 -8.97
N TYR A 124 6.63 6.96 -8.56
CA TYR A 124 5.37 7.67 -8.78
C TYR A 124 5.42 8.46 -10.09
N THR A 125 4.65 8.00 -11.09
CA THR A 125 4.61 8.62 -12.42
C THR A 125 3.52 9.69 -12.57
N SER A 126 2.67 9.89 -11.56
CA SER A 126 1.63 10.92 -11.55
C SER A 126 1.66 11.79 -10.29
N ASN A 127 1.05 12.97 -10.35
CA ASN A 127 0.93 13.88 -9.22
C ASN A 127 0.12 13.26 -8.07
N GLU A 128 -0.94 12.52 -8.40
CA GLU A 128 -1.79 11.82 -7.44
C GLU A 128 -1.04 10.68 -6.77
N GLY A 129 -0.22 9.94 -7.53
CA GLY A 129 0.67 8.91 -6.98
C GLY A 129 1.69 9.50 -6.01
N ASN A 130 2.32 10.61 -6.39
CA ASN A 130 3.24 11.34 -5.52
C ASN A 130 2.55 11.86 -4.24
N ALA A 131 1.31 12.36 -4.35
CA ALA A 131 0.53 12.76 -3.19
C ALA A 131 0.23 11.56 -2.25
N TYR A 132 -0.14 10.40 -2.82
CA TYR A 132 -0.34 9.17 -2.07
C TYR A 132 0.94 8.74 -1.33
N GLY A 133 2.08 8.70 -2.02
CA GLY A 133 3.38 8.39 -1.43
C GLY A 133 3.78 9.32 -0.28
N ARG A 134 3.53 10.62 -0.44
CA ARG A 134 3.75 11.61 0.64
C ARG A 134 2.91 11.32 1.88
N HIS A 135 1.66 10.88 1.74
CA HIS A 135 0.84 10.50 2.91
C HIS A 135 1.47 9.34 3.67
N ILE A 136 1.93 8.30 2.97
CA ILE A 136 2.59 7.14 3.57
C ILE A 136 3.87 7.56 4.30
N ARG A 137 4.75 8.28 3.61
CA ARG A 137 6.01 8.77 4.18
C ARG A 137 5.79 9.61 5.43
N ASN A 138 4.86 10.57 5.37
CA ASN A 138 4.56 11.46 6.49
C ASN A 138 4.05 10.67 7.71
N TRP A 139 3.13 9.71 7.53
CA TRP A 139 2.63 8.94 8.67
C TRP A 139 3.67 7.98 9.25
N LEU A 140 4.51 7.36 8.41
CA LEU A 140 5.64 6.57 8.90
C LEU A 140 6.56 7.43 9.76
N SER A 141 7.01 8.60 9.26
CA SER A 141 7.86 9.53 10.01
C SER A 141 7.23 10.02 11.31
N CYS A 142 5.92 10.34 11.30
CA CYS A 142 5.22 10.83 12.48
C CYS A 142 5.03 9.73 13.54
N THR A 143 4.93 8.47 13.14
CA THR A 143 4.61 7.36 14.06
C THR A 143 5.87 6.66 14.59
N LYS A 144 6.86 6.41 13.71
CA LYS A 144 8.15 5.84 14.07
C LYS A 144 9.21 6.80 13.53
N GLN A 145 9.88 7.52 14.43
CA GLN A 145 10.83 8.60 14.10
C GLN A 145 12.15 8.08 13.52
N LEU A 146 12.07 7.30 12.44
CA LEU A 146 13.23 6.85 11.68
C LEU A 146 13.46 7.80 10.49
N PRO A 147 14.73 8.03 10.14
CA PRO A 147 15.08 8.74 8.92
C PRO A 147 14.68 7.94 7.68
N PHE A 148 14.61 8.65 6.55
CA PHE A 148 14.40 8.06 5.24
C PHE A 148 15.68 8.16 4.41
N VAL A 149 16.02 7.08 3.72
CA VAL A 149 17.23 6.94 2.88
C VAL A 149 16.91 6.59 1.44
#